data_AF-A0A832IEX6-F1
#
_entry.id   AF-A0A832IEX6-F1
#
_cell.length_a   1.000
_cell.length_b   1.000
_cell.length_c   1.000
_cell.angle_alpha   90.00
_cell.angle_beta   90.00
_cell.angle_gamma   90.00
#
_symmetry.space_group_name_H-M   'P 1'
#
loop_
_entity.id
_entity.type
_entity.pdbx_description
1 polymer ?
#
loop_
_entity_poly.entity_id
_entity_poly.type
_entity_poly.pdbx_seq_one_letter_code
_entity_poly.pdbx_strand_id
1 'polypeptide(L)'
;MPRKKMEKSLRQIRINQSMVGIVGLDRVLEEVAKEFSNAAEEVIGEEMIKRLSVDNYIPSSVRDLYIKALLREFKKYTGQEVEEETVSGLEVVILGPGCAECDYLEKECREAMAEMALPGAIEHVTDIKEIARYGVMGVPALLINGKVLAVGRVPSRSKIKEWLAQAAQK
;
A
#
# COMPACT_ATOMS: atom_id res chain seq x y z
N MET A 1 -14.68 39.33 2.48
CA MET A 1 -14.12 38.10 1.88
C MET A 1 -14.22 36.97 2.89
N PRO A 2 -15.05 35.95 2.66
CA PRO A 2 -15.13 34.82 3.57
C PRO A 2 -13.84 34.00 3.49
N ARG A 3 -13.19 33.79 4.64
CA ARG A 3 -12.06 32.85 4.76
C ARG A 3 -12.60 31.46 4.43
N LYS A 4 -12.21 30.90 3.27
CA LYS A 4 -12.47 29.50 2.93
C LYS A 4 -11.97 28.66 4.12
N LYS A 5 -12.86 28.02 4.85
CA LYS A 5 -12.49 26.92 5.75
C LYS A 5 -11.79 25.92 4.83
N MET A 6 -10.46 25.85 4.85
CA MET A 6 -9.74 24.75 4.21
C MET A 6 -10.16 23.51 4.98
N GLU A 7 -11.05 22.73 4.37
CA GLU A 7 -11.47 21.44 4.90
C GLU A 7 -10.20 20.62 5.13
N LYS A 8 -10.09 20.05 6.33
CA LYS A 8 -9.05 19.09 6.67
C LYS A 8 -9.35 17.80 5.89
N SER A 9 -8.95 17.74 4.62
CA SER A 9 -9.13 16.55 3.79
C SER A 9 -8.33 15.40 4.39
N LEU A 10 -8.96 14.23 4.52
CA LEU A 10 -8.29 12.99 4.91
C LEU A 10 -7.84 12.29 3.64
N ARG A 11 -6.53 12.08 3.51
CA ARG A 11 -5.93 11.37 2.37
C ARG A 11 -5.23 10.13 2.87
N GLN A 12 -5.51 8.99 2.24
CA GLN A 12 -4.84 7.73 2.58
C GLN A 12 -3.53 7.61 1.81
N ILE A 13 -2.46 7.29 2.53
CA ILE A 13 -1.14 7.04 1.96
C ILE A 13 -0.61 5.71 2.46
N ARG A 14 0.18 5.04 1.63
CA ARG A 14 0.82 3.78 2.00
C ARG A 14 2.11 4.06 2.76
N ILE A 15 2.26 3.50 3.95
CA ILE A 15 3.46 3.55 4.78
C ILE A 15 3.89 2.12 5.02
N ASN A 16 4.94 1.66 4.34
CA ASN A 16 5.35 0.25 4.31
C ASN A 16 4.17 -0.67 3.88
N GLN A 17 3.73 -1.60 4.73
CA GLN A 17 2.63 -2.54 4.46
C GLN A 17 1.25 -2.02 4.89
N SER A 18 1.14 -0.80 5.42
CA SER A 18 -0.11 -0.28 6.00
C SER A 18 -0.62 0.96 5.25
N MET A 19 -1.94 1.05 5.08
CA MET A 19 -2.62 2.26 4.60
C MET A 19 -2.96 3.15 5.80
N VAL A 20 -2.45 4.38 5.80
CA VAL A 20 -2.63 5.35 6.89
C VAL A 20 -3.35 6.58 6.37
N GLY A 21 -4.41 7.00 7.06
CA GLY A 21 -5.11 8.26 6.79
C GLY A 21 -4.37 9.43 7.40
N ILE A 22 -3.96 10.39 6.57
CA ILE A 22 -3.31 11.62 6.98
C ILE A 22 -4.24 12.80 6.72
N VAL A 23 -4.53 13.54 7.78
CA VAL A 23 -5.41 14.71 7.77
C VAL A 23 -4.61 15.95 7.34
N GLY A 24 -5.14 16.69 6.37
CA GLY A 24 -4.56 17.95 5.89
C GLY A 24 -3.38 17.79 4.93
N LEU A 25 -3.17 16.58 4.39
CA LEU A 25 -2.03 16.28 3.53
C LEU A 25 -2.00 17.15 2.27
N ASP A 26 -3.13 17.31 1.57
CA ASP A 26 -3.17 18.09 0.32
C ASP A 26 -2.77 19.55 0.54
N ARG A 27 -3.22 20.14 1.66
CA ARG A 27 -2.83 21.50 2.04
C ARG A 27 -1.33 21.60 2.28
N VAL A 28 -0.78 20.66 3.05
CA VAL A 28 0.67 20.66 3.37
C VAL A 28 1.49 20.45 2.10
N LEU A 29 1.07 19.56 1.19
CA LEU A 29 1.72 19.36 -0.11
C LEU A 29 1.77 20.67 -0.91
N GLU A 30 0.65 21.38 -1.02
CA GLU A 30 0.58 22.66 -1.73
C GLU A 30 1.49 23.73 -1.10
N GLU A 31 1.45 23.89 0.22
CA GLU A 31 2.26 24.89 0.94
C GLU A 31 3.76 24.58 0.83
N VAL A 32 4.14 23.32 1.06
CA VAL A 32 5.54 22.89 1.00
C VAL A 32 6.06 22.96 -0.43
N ALA A 33 5.24 22.68 -1.45
CA ALA A 33 5.66 22.82 -2.85
C ALA A 33 5.94 24.28 -3.22
N LYS A 34 5.19 25.22 -2.64
CA LYS A 34 5.43 26.67 -2.85
C LYS A 34 6.68 27.15 -2.12
N GLU A 35 6.88 26.73 -0.88
CA GLU A 35 7.92 27.27 0.00
C GLU A 35 9.27 26.53 -0.11
N PHE A 36 9.26 25.24 -0.48
CA PHE A 36 10.41 24.34 -0.42
C PHE A 36 10.67 23.58 -1.73
N SER A 37 10.12 24.01 -2.87
CA SER A 37 10.28 23.35 -4.17
C SER A 37 11.73 23.03 -4.58
N ASN A 38 12.70 23.83 -4.12
CA ASN A 38 14.12 23.66 -4.43
C ASN A 38 14.96 23.19 -3.23
N ALA A 39 14.33 22.80 -2.11
CA ALA A 39 15.03 22.31 -0.94
C ALA A 39 15.44 20.83 -1.11
N ALA A 40 16.39 20.37 -0.29
CA ALA A 40 16.75 18.96 -0.22
C ALA A 40 15.57 18.12 0.31
N GLU A 41 15.48 16.86 -0.14
CA GLU A 41 14.37 15.96 0.22
C GLU A 41 14.26 15.76 1.74
N GLU A 42 15.39 15.70 2.44
CA GLU A 42 15.41 15.56 3.90
C GLU A 42 14.73 16.76 4.58
N VAL A 43 14.95 17.97 4.06
CA VAL A 43 14.35 19.20 4.59
C VAL A 43 12.86 19.23 4.31
N ILE A 44 12.44 18.85 3.10
CA ILE A 44 11.03 18.77 2.71
C ILE A 44 10.29 17.78 3.61
N GLY A 45 10.86 16.59 3.80
CA GLY A 45 10.28 15.54 4.63
C GLY A 45 10.09 15.96 6.08
N GLU A 46 11.12 16.56 6.68
CA GLU A 46 11.07 17.08 8.06
C GLU A 46 10.01 18.18 8.23
N GLU A 47 9.92 19.11 7.27
CA GLU A 47 8.92 20.18 7.32
C GLU A 47 7.49 19.64 7.15
N MET A 48 7.29 18.65 6.27
CA MET A 48 5.99 17.98 6.14
C MET A 48 5.59 17.27 7.44
N ILE A 49 6.49 16.51 8.06
CA ILE A 49 6.22 15.85 9.35
C ILE A 49 5.85 16.88 10.41
N LYS A 50 6.63 17.95 10.54
CA LYS A 50 6.39 19.01 11.52
C LYS A 50 5.00 19.63 11.36
N ARG A 51 4.56 19.92 10.13
CA ARG A 51 3.22 20.48 9.86
C ARG A 51 2.11 19.46 10.10
N LEU A 52 2.31 18.21 9.68
CA LEU A 52 1.29 17.16 9.77
C LEU A 52 1.13 16.62 11.18
N SER A 53 2.18 16.63 12.00
CA SER A 53 2.13 16.13 13.39
C SER A 53 1.21 16.95 14.30
N VAL A 54 0.81 18.16 13.87
CA VAL A 54 -0.15 19.00 14.62
C VAL A 54 -1.53 18.33 14.68
N ASP A 55 -1.94 17.67 13.59
CA ASP A 55 -3.27 17.09 13.43
C ASP A 55 -3.24 15.54 13.34
N ASN A 56 -2.05 14.92 13.34
CA ASN A 56 -1.87 13.49 13.13
C ASN A 56 -0.89 12.89 14.16
N TYR A 57 -1.16 11.67 14.60
CA TYR A 57 -0.21 10.92 15.42
C TYR A 57 0.84 10.25 14.54
N ILE A 58 2.09 10.70 14.64
CA ILE A 58 3.24 10.12 13.94
C ILE A 58 4.22 9.60 14.99
N PRO A 59 4.32 8.27 15.21
CA PRO A 59 5.22 7.71 16.20
C PRO A 59 6.68 7.96 15.81
N SER A 60 7.52 8.35 16.79
CA SER A 60 8.93 8.66 16.57
C SER A 60 9.73 7.45 16.06
N SER A 61 9.37 6.23 16.48
CA SER A 61 10.02 4.98 16.07
C SER A 61 9.90 4.65 14.59
N VAL A 62 8.92 5.23 13.91
CA VAL A 62 8.64 5.00 12.48
C VAL A 62 8.69 6.30 11.67
N ARG A 63 9.28 7.37 12.24
CA ARG A 63 9.36 8.70 11.61
C ARG A 63 9.96 8.64 10.21
N ASP A 64 11.04 7.88 10.03
CA ASP A 64 11.71 7.74 8.74
C ASP A 64 10.82 7.10 7.67
N LEU A 65 9.95 6.16 8.06
CA LEU A 65 8.98 5.55 7.15
C LEU A 65 7.93 6.56 6.69
N TYR A 66 7.48 7.42 7.61
CA TYR A 66 6.56 8.52 7.27
C TYR A 66 7.24 9.54 6.35
N ILE A 67 8.48 9.94 6.63
CA ILE A 67 9.24 10.88 5.78
C ILE A 67 9.32 10.36 4.34
N LYS A 68 9.73 9.10 4.16
CA LYS A 68 9.80 8.47 2.84
C LYS A 68 8.44 8.44 2.14
N ALA A 69 7.38 8.04 2.84
CA ALA A 69 6.04 7.99 2.28
C ALA A 69 5.51 9.38 1.88
N LEU A 70 5.76 10.40 2.70
CA LEU A 70 5.35 11.78 2.43
C LEU A 70 6.13 12.39 1.26
N LEU A 71 7.42 12.11 1.16
CA LEU A 71 8.24 12.54 0.03
C LEU A 71 7.76 11.92 -1.28
N ARG A 72 7.33 10.65 -1.28
CA ARG A 72 6.70 10.04 -2.45
C ARG A 72 5.45 10.80 -2.88
N GLU A 73 4.58 11.15 -1.94
CA GLU A 73 3.37 11.93 -2.26
C GLU A 73 3.70 13.36 -2.71
N PHE A 74 4.75 13.96 -2.16
CA PHE A 74 5.28 15.26 -2.61
C PHE A 74 5.78 15.21 -4.04
N LYS A 75 6.62 14.23 -4.38
CA LYS A 75 7.13 14.04 -5.74
C LYS A 75 6.00 13.78 -6.75
N LYS A 76 5.01 12.95 -6.37
CA LYS A 76 3.79 12.75 -7.17
C LYS A 76 3.03 14.06 -7.40
N TYR A 77 2.93 14.89 -6.36
CA TYR A 77 2.26 16.19 -6.43
C TYR A 77 3.01 17.18 -7.33
N THR A 78 4.35 17.20 -7.30
CA THR A 78 5.19 18.06 -8.15
C THR A 78 5.37 17.51 -9.57
N GLY A 79 4.80 16.34 -9.89
CA GLY A 79 4.89 15.71 -11.20
C GLY A 79 6.23 15.03 -11.49
N GLN A 80 7.03 14.77 -10.46
CA GLN A 80 8.24 13.97 -10.58
C GLN A 80 7.89 12.48 -10.67
N GLU A 81 8.56 11.74 -11.54
CA GLU A 81 8.47 10.28 -11.57
C GLU A 81 9.01 9.73 -10.24
N VAL A 82 8.22 8.88 -9.60
CA VAL A 82 8.62 8.20 -8.37
C VAL A 82 8.50 6.72 -8.62
N GLU A 83 9.60 6.00 -8.43
CA GLU A 83 9.54 4.55 -8.33
C GLU A 83 8.59 4.22 -7.15
N GLU A 84 7.50 3.51 -7.45
CA GLU A 84 6.65 3.00 -6.39
C GLU A 84 7.50 2.13 -5.47
N GLU A 85 7.23 2.22 -4.17
CA GLU A 85 7.91 1.42 -3.17
C GLU A 85 7.43 -0.02 -3.36
N THR A 86 8.05 -0.73 -4.31
CA THR A 86 7.82 -2.15 -4.52
C THR A 86 8.19 -2.82 -3.22
N VAL A 87 7.20 -3.44 -2.59
CA VAL A 87 7.44 -4.27 -1.42
C VAL A 87 8.53 -5.25 -1.81
N SER A 88 9.68 -5.19 -1.15
CA SER A 88 10.75 -6.14 -1.39
C SER A 88 10.21 -7.52 -1.03
N GLY A 89 9.93 -8.36 -2.04
CA GLY A 89 9.38 -9.69 -1.84
C GLY A 89 8.21 -10.04 -2.75
N LEU A 90 7.48 -11.08 -2.37
CA LEU A 90 6.34 -11.62 -3.11
C LEU A 90 5.11 -10.71 -3.00
N GLU A 91 4.50 -10.42 -4.14
CA GLU A 91 3.20 -9.77 -4.19
C GLU A 91 2.11 -10.84 -4.28
N VAL A 92 1.33 -11.02 -3.22
CA VAL A 92 0.22 -11.98 -3.18
C VAL A 92 -1.09 -11.21 -3.19
N VAL A 93 -1.88 -11.36 -4.25
CA VAL A 93 -3.17 -10.69 -4.38
C VAL A 93 -4.29 -11.73 -4.35
N ILE A 94 -5.27 -11.50 -3.49
CA ILE A 94 -6.46 -12.32 -3.36
C ILE A 94 -7.64 -11.52 -3.85
N LEU A 95 -8.33 -12.05 -4.85
CA LEU A 95 -9.50 -11.42 -5.44
C LEU A 95 -10.75 -12.12 -4.92
N GLY A 96 -11.60 -11.38 -4.22
CA GLY A 96 -12.87 -11.91 -3.77
C GLY A 96 -13.63 -10.93 -2.91
N PRO A 97 -14.98 -10.99 -2.88
CA PRO A 97 -15.82 -10.05 -2.15
C PRO A 97 -15.77 -10.22 -0.62
N GLY A 98 -14.82 -10.99 -0.07
CA GLY A 98 -14.71 -11.26 1.37
C GLY A 98 -15.67 -12.33 1.90
N CYS A 99 -15.91 -13.41 1.15
CA CYS A 99 -16.62 -14.58 1.69
C CYS A 99 -15.68 -15.46 2.53
N ALA A 100 -16.23 -16.40 3.30
CA ALA A 100 -15.45 -17.28 4.19
C ALA A 100 -14.28 -18.02 3.51
N GLU A 101 -14.45 -18.39 2.23
CA GLU A 101 -13.40 -19.03 1.43
C GLU A 101 -12.27 -18.05 1.03
N CYS A 102 -12.60 -16.77 0.81
CA CYS A 102 -11.60 -15.72 0.53
C CYS A 102 -10.73 -15.46 1.77
N ASP A 103 -11.38 -15.31 2.93
CA ASP A 103 -10.68 -15.09 4.20
C ASP A 103 -9.81 -16.29 4.57
N TYR A 104 -10.31 -17.50 4.32
CA TYR A 104 -9.56 -18.73 4.53
C TYR A 104 -8.31 -18.78 3.62
N LEU A 105 -8.46 -18.45 2.34
CA LEU A 105 -7.34 -18.37 1.40
C LEU A 105 -6.30 -17.33 1.83
N GLU A 106 -6.73 -16.15 2.28
CA GLU A 106 -5.84 -15.11 2.80
C GLU A 106 -5.05 -15.60 4.00
N LYS A 107 -5.73 -16.24 4.96
CA LYS A 107 -5.10 -16.81 6.14
C LYS A 107 -4.06 -17.87 5.78
N GLU A 108 -4.39 -18.81 4.90
CA GLU A 108 -3.46 -19.85 4.47
C GLU A 108 -2.23 -19.28 3.75
N CYS A 109 -2.40 -18.24 2.92
CA CYS A 109 -1.28 -17.55 2.28
C CYS A 109 -0.39 -16.84 3.31
N ARG A 110 -1.00 -16.12 4.27
CA ARG A 110 -0.29 -15.43 5.34
C ARG A 110 0.52 -16.40 6.21
N GLU A 111 -0.09 -17.50 6.61
CA GLU A 111 0.59 -18.54 7.39
C GLU A 111 1.73 -19.20 6.60
N ALA A 112 1.51 -19.52 5.32
CA ALA A 112 2.52 -20.12 4.47
C ALA A 112 3.73 -19.19 4.26
N MET A 113 3.50 -17.91 4.00
CA MET A 113 4.57 -16.91 3.88
C MET A 113 5.35 -16.74 5.18
N ALA A 114 4.66 -16.68 6.32
CA ALA A 114 5.30 -16.56 7.63
C ALA A 114 6.14 -17.80 7.97
N GLU A 115 5.63 -19.01 7.69
CA GLU A 115 6.35 -20.26 7.93
C GLU A 115 7.61 -20.39 7.08
N MET A 116 7.57 -19.89 5.84
CA MET A 116 8.70 -19.94 4.90
C MET A 116 9.63 -18.72 5.02
N ALA A 117 9.34 -17.79 5.93
CA ALA A 117 10.04 -16.51 6.10
C ALA A 117 10.19 -15.73 4.77
N LEU A 118 9.18 -15.80 3.91
CA LEU A 118 9.19 -15.13 2.61
C LEU A 118 8.77 -13.68 2.78
N PRO A 119 9.62 -12.70 2.43
CA PRO A 119 9.22 -11.30 2.43
C PRO A 119 8.19 -11.09 1.31
N GLY A 120 7.23 -10.20 1.54
CA GLY A 120 6.17 -9.90 0.58
C GLY A 120 4.98 -9.18 1.19
N ALA A 121 4.02 -8.79 0.36
CA ALA A 121 2.76 -8.21 0.78
C ALA A 121 1.59 -9.10 0.34
N ILE A 122 0.57 -9.15 1.19
CA ILE A 122 -0.71 -9.77 0.87
C ILE A 122 -1.74 -8.64 0.75
N GLU A 123 -2.40 -8.58 -0.41
CA GLU A 123 -3.47 -7.63 -0.70
C GLU A 123 -4.76 -8.38 -0.98
N HIS A 124 -5.86 -7.96 -0.33
CA HIS A 124 -7.18 -8.53 -0.55
C HIS A 124 -8.04 -7.50 -1.27
N VAL A 125 -8.27 -7.73 -2.55
CA VAL A 125 -9.10 -6.86 -3.39
C VAL A 125 -10.54 -7.35 -3.30
N THR A 126 -11.37 -6.53 -2.65
CA THR A 126 -12.80 -6.81 -2.45
C THR A 126 -13.71 -6.06 -3.41
N ASP A 127 -13.20 -5.04 -4.12
CA ASP A 127 -13.97 -4.28 -5.10
C ASP A 127 -14.16 -5.09 -6.40
N ILE A 128 -15.43 -5.37 -6.71
CA ILE A 128 -15.82 -6.16 -7.89
C ILE A 128 -15.30 -5.54 -9.20
N LYS A 129 -15.24 -4.20 -9.31
CA LYS A 129 -14.72 -3.53 -10.51
C LYS A 129 -13.23 -3.76 -10.66
N GLU A 130 -12.48 -3.71 -9.56
CA GLU A 130 -11.05 -3.99 -9.59
C GLU A 130 -10.79 -5.46 -9.93
N ILE A 131 -11.53 -6.40 -9.33
CA ILE A 131 -11.46 -7.83 -9.64
C ILE A 131 -11.66 -8.08 -11.15
N ALA A 132 -12.64 -7.42 -11.77
CA ALA A 132 -12.91 -7.57 -13.21
C ALA A 132 -11.74 -7.14 -14.09
N ARG A 133 -10.92 -6.16 -13.64
CA ARG A 133 -9.72 -5.71 -14.37
C ARG A 133 -8.62 -6.76 -14.44
N TYR A 134 -8.59 -7.69 -13.48
CA TYR A 134 -7.67 -8.82 -13.48
C TYR A 134 -8.10 -9.94 -14.46
N GLY A 135 -9.27 -9.84 -15.08
CA GLY A 135 -9.73 -10.79 -16.10
C GLY A 135 -10.07 -12.19 -15.57
N VAL A 136 -10.30 -12.34 -14.26
CA VAL A 136 -10.70 -13.62 -13.67
C VAL A 136 -12.20 -13.87 -13.85
N MET A 137 -12.57 -15.08 -14.27
CA MET A 137 -13.97 -15.48 -14.52
C MET A 137 -14.69 -16.00 -13.26
N GLY A 138 -13.98 -16.12 -12.13
CA GLY A 138 -14.53 -16.62 -10.87
C GLY A 138 -13.70 -16.20 -9.65
N VAL A 139 -14.35 -16.14 -8.50
CA VAL A 139 -13.74 -15.83 -7.20
C VAL A 139 -14.06 -16.96 -6.21
N PRO A 140 -13.21 -17.24 -5.21
CA PRO A 140 -11.93 -16.59 -4.90
C PRO A 140 -10.84 -16.87 -5.95
N ALA A 141 -9.98 -15.89 -6.22
CA ALA A 141 -8.79 -16.08 -7.06
C ALA A 141 -7.51 -15.68 -6.32
N LEU A 142 -6.42 -16.41 -6.60
CA LEU A 142 -5.09 -16.18 -6.03
C LEU A 142 -4.13 -15.77 -7.15
N LEU A 143 -3.44 -14.66 -6.93
CA LEU A 143 -2.36 -14.17 -7.77
C LEU A 143 -1.08 -14.06 -6.95
N ILE A 144 0.05 -14.44 -7.56
CA ILE A 144 1.38 -14.21 -6.98
C ILE A 144 2.27 -13.58 -8.06
N ASN A 145 2.88 -12.43 -7.76
CA ASN A 145 3.69 -11.61 -8.68
C ASN A 145 2.96 -11.38 -10.02
N GLY A 146 1.71 -10.92 -9.95
CA GLY A 146 0.84 -10.67 -11.11
C GLY A 146 0.36 -11.91 -11.86
N LYS A 147 0.74 -13.13 -11.45
CA LYS A 147 0.32 -14.37 -12.12
C LYS A 147 -0.86 -15.02 -11.40
N VAL A 148 -1.95 -15.25 -12.13
CA VAL A 148 -3.11 -16.02 -11.64
C VAL A 148 -2.74 -17.50 -11.50
N LEU A 149 -2.94 -18.06 -10.31
CA LEU A 149 -2.61 -19.45 -9.97
C LEU A 149 -3.83 -20.29 -9.62
N ALA A 150 -4.86 -19.69 -9.02
CA ALA A 150 -6.12 -20.34 -8.69
C ALA A 150 -7.29 -19.40 -8.98
N VAL A 151 -8.41 -19.98 -9.44
CA VAL A 151 -9.66 -19.28 -9.75
C VAL A 151 -10.82 -20.17 -9.32
N GLY A 152 -11.78 -19.62 -8.58
CA GLY A 152 -13.03 -20.29 -8.19
C GLY A 152 -12.90 -21.42 -7.18
N ARG A 153 -11.74 -21.57 -6.52
CA ARG A 153 -11.53 -22.57 -5.45
C ARG A 153 -10.37 -22.19 -4.54
N VAL A 154 -10.40 -22.68 -3.31
CA VAL A 154 -9.27 -22.60 -2.39
C VAL A 154 -8.30 -23.77 -2.64
N PRO A 155 -7.05 -23.52 -3.07
CA PRO A 155 -6.00 -24.54 -3.17
C PRO A 155 -5.58 -25.08 -1.79
N SER A 156 -4.99 -26.27 -1.75
CA SER A 156 -4.43 -26.82 -0.50
C SER A 156 -3.17 -26.07 -0.06
N ARG A 157 -2.91 -26.04 1.25
CA ARG A 157 -1.72 -25.38 1.85
C ARG A 157 -0.41 -25.82 1.20
N SER A 158 -0.26 -27.12 0.88
CA SER A 158 0.94 -27.63 0.20
C SER A 158 1.13 -27.01 -1.19
N LYS A 159 0.04 -26.80 -1.93
CA LYS A 159 0.10 -26.20 -3.27
C LYS A 159 0.41 -24.70 -3.20
N ILE A 160 -0.14 -24.00 -2.21
CA ILE A 160 0.17 -22.58 -1.95
C ILE A 160 1.68 -22.42 -1.67
N LYS A 161 2.25 -23.24 -0.77
CA LYS A 161 3.69 -23.24 -0.47
C LYS A 161 4.55 -23.51 -1.71
N GLU A 162 4.14 -24.47 -2.54
CA GLU A 162 4.85 -24.78 -3.79
C GLU A 162 4.90 -23.56 -4.72
N TRP A 163 3.78 -22.85 -4.89
CA TRP A 163 3.74 -21.65 -5.71
C TRP A 163 4.53 -20.48 -5.12
N LEU A 164 4.45 -20.26 -3.80
CA LEU A 164 5.25 -19.27 -3.11
C LEU A 164 6.75 -19.55 -3.26
N ALA A 165 7.17 -20.82 -3.11
CA ALA A 165 8.56 -21.24 -3.31
C ALA A 165 9.02 -20.99 -4.76
N GLN A 166 8.17 -21.32 -5.75
CA GLN A 166 8.49 -21.09 -7.17
C GLN A 166 8.59 -19.60 -7.49
N ALA A 167 7.73 -18.77 -6.88
CA ALA A 167 7.75 -17.33 -7.09
C ALA A 167 8.93 -16.65 -6.39
N ALA A 168 9.41 -17.20 -5.26
CA ALA A 168 10.54 -16.65 -4.51
C ALA A 168 11.91 -16.95 -5.15
N GLN A 169 11.97 -17.95 -6.04
CA GLN A 169 13.19 -18.36 -6.75
C GLN A 169 13.40 -17.63 -8.09
N LYS A 170 12.47 -16.74 -8.47
CA LYS A 170 12.50 -15.96 -9.71
C LYS A 170 12.74 -14.49 -9.41
#